data_AF-A0A176VW90-F1
#
_entry.id   AF-A0A176VW90-F1
#
_cell.length_a   1.000
_cell.length_b   1.000
_cell.length_c   1.000
_cell.angle_alpha   90.00
_cell.angle_beta   90.00
_cell.angle_gamma   90.00
#
_symmetry.space_group_name_H-M   'P 1'
#
loop_
_entity.id
_entity.type
_entity.pdbx_description
1 polymer ?
#
loop_
_entity_poly.entity_id
_entity_poly.type
_entity_poly.pdbx_seq_one_letter_code
_entity_poly.pdbx_strand_id
1 'polypeptide(L)'
;MAAMASVCRAGGSVCASSSRCAPTPVARSASGLGSVTFFESFPRRFLSQVLSAVYCLRKFNALEVHSKYHTVPAQFLGKSYKLRAQSPNHQGGEEPEDEQIPEVSPKLPSIPYGLITGLASVGFLETGYLTWAKVTGGSVTCPIGAGCSDVLDSSYAYVFGVPLALIGMVAYGSIAFLSGNRLLARDSSGKEEEVWARWLLLGGTTAMAVASSYFMYILTTKLGGASCAFCVGSALLSLSLLFSTLPGFTYKDVRNIAGLQLAVGATVVVGLSVAFGDANSAFARSGEIDLPPVEPEVVTISTSKEISLAKHLQSIGAKMYGAFWCSHCYEQKQMFGREAMKFVDYVECYPEGYRKGVQLAKACDAANIQGFPTWIIKGQTYSGEQDFEGLAKASGFDLAKLKISDEDLGLSPEIILPLILHVNNHIKAIDLAVARALQAKTQTKAFVVATSPAQLTSE
;
A
#
# COMPACT_ATOMS: atom_id res chain seq x y z
N MET A 1 -7.20 0.46 -39.06
CA MET A 1 -8.44 0.97 -39.70
C MET A 1 -9.56 -0.04 -39.46
N ALA A 2 -10.70 0.49 -39.04
CA ALA A 2 -12.02 -0.10 -38.78
C ALA A 2 -12.31 -1.55 -39.25
N ALA A 3 -12.76 -2.41 -38.32
CA ALA A 3 -14.20 -2.75 -38.13
C ALA A 3 -14.33 -4.06 -37.34
N MET A 4 -14.94 -4.02 -36.15
CA MET A 4 -16.20 -4.71 -35.83
C MET A 4 -16.48 -4.69 -34.33
N ALA A 5 -17.44 -3.82 -33.97
CA ALA A 5 -18.23 -3.91 -32.75
C ALA A 5 -19.48 -4.77 -33.04
N SER A 6 -19.92 -5.58 -32.08
CA SER A 6 -21.32 -5.80 -31.68
C SER A 6 -21.46 -7.08 -30.84
N VAL A 7 -22.54 -7.16 -30.05
CA VAL A 7 -22.99 -8.24 -29.13
C VAL A 7 -22.38 -8.11 -27.72
N CYS A 8 -23.02 -7.57 -26.67
CA CYS A 8 -24.44 -7.55 -26.29
C CYS A 8 -24.87 -6.19 -25.69
N ARG A 9 -25.98 -5.64 -26.20
CA ARG A 9 -26.85 -4.68 -25.50
C ARG A 9 -28.29 -5.16 -25.69
N ALA A 10 -28.99 -5.53 -24.61
CA ALA A 10 -30.46 -5.58 -24.45
C ALA A 10 -30.76 -6.03 -23.01
N GLY A 11 -31.66 -5.45 -22.20
CA GLY A 11 -32.53 -4.26 -22.33
C GLY A 11 -32.27 -3.29 -21.16
N GLY A 12 -32.65 -2.01 -21.20
CA GLY A 12 -33.95 -1.45 -21.60
C GLY A 12 -34.89 -1.56 -20.39
N SER A 13 -35.48 -0.50 -19.80
CA SER A 13 -35.74 0.85 -20.31
C SER A 13 -36.41 1.75 -19.23
N VAL A 14 -36.04 3.06 -19.20
CA VAL A 14 -36.92 4.27 -19.23
C VAL A 14 -37.83 4.57 -18.02
N CYS A 15 -38.11 5.81 -17.55
CA CYS A 15 -37.57 7.19 -17.53
C CYS A 15 -38.56 8.06 -16.70
N ALA A 16 -38.17 9.32 -16.44
CA ALA A 16 -38.96 10.52 -16.08
C ALA A 16 -39.20 10.77 -14.57
N SER A 17 -39.25 11.98 -14.03
CA SER A 17 -38.83 13.35 -14.43
C SER A 17 -39.05 14.24 -13.20
N SER A 18 -38.22 15.27 -13.04
CA SER A 18 -38.50 16.58 -12.41
C SER A 18 -38.50 16.79 -10.88
N SER A 19 -37.81 17.88 -10.51
CA SER A 19 -38.13 18.91 -9.50
C SER A 19 -37.43 18.91 -8.12
N ARG A 20 -36.44 19.82 -8.01
CA ARG A 20 -36.24 20.93 -7.04
C ARG A 20 -36.17 20.68 -5.51
N CYS A 21 -35.22 21.42 -4.91
CA CYS A 21 -35.12 21.97 -3.54
C CYS A 21 -34.22 21.26 -2.49
N ALA A 22 -33.02 21.84 -2.29
CA ALA A 22 -32.48 22.46 -1.06
C ALA A 22 -32.43 21.70 0.31
N PRO A 23 -31.51 22.09 1.22
CA PRO A 23 -30.67 21.15 1.98
C PRO A 23 -30.86 21.12 3.53
N THR A 24 -30.05 20.27 4.18
CA THR A 24 -29.63 20.19 5.62
C THR A 24 -30.52 19.36 6.57
N PRO A 25 -30.08 19.00 7.81
CA PRO A 25 -28.73 18.81 8.38
C PRO A 25 -28.52 17.51 9.22
N VAL A 26 -27.26 17.24 9.61
CA VAL A 26 -26.75 16.75 10.92
C VAL A 26 -27.31 15.45 11.54
N ALA A 27 -26.43 14.48 11.84
CA ALA A 27 -26.03 14.15 13.22
C ALA A 27 -25.14 12.91 13.31
N ARG A 28 -23.99 13.11 13.95
CA ARG A 28 -23.14 12.09 14.57
C ARG A 28 -23.93 11.28 15.60
N SER A 29 -23.63 9.99 15.69
CA SER A 29 -23.61 9.30 16.98
C SER A 29 -22.28 8.59 17.13
N ALA A 30 -21.58 8.94 18.20
CA ALA A 30 -20.39 8.29 18.71
C ALA A 30 -20.81 7.40 19.87
N SER A 31 -20.34 6.16 19.90
CA SER A 31 -19.80 5.49 21.10
C SER A 31 -19.38 4.07 20.71
N GLY A 32 -18.11 3.77 20.93
CA GLY A 32 -17.55 2.44 20.80
C GLY A 32 -17.81 1.59 22.04
N LEU A 33 -17.63 0.28 21.88
CA LEU A 33 -16.86 -0.55 22.80
C LEU A 33 -16.42 -1.80 22.02
N GLY A 34 -15.16 -2.19 22.22
CA GLY A 34 -14.45 -3.13 21.39
C GLY A 34 -14.95 -4.57 21.44
N SER A 35 -14.81 -5.26 20.32
CA SER A 35 -14.58 -6.69 20.23
C SER A 35 -13.72 -6.93 19.00
N VAL A 36 -12.58 -7.58 19.23
CA VAL A 36 -11.54 -7.87 18.25
C VAL A 36 -12.04 -8.96 17.31
N THR A 37 -12.47 -8.58 16.11
CA THR A 37 -12.65 -9.48 14.94
C THR A 37 -12.22 -8.76 13.67
N PHE A 38 -10.93 -8.41 13.60
CA PHE A 38 -10.34 -7.72 12.44
C PHE A 38 -9.82 -8.75 11.43
N PHE A 39 -10.71 -9.44 10.70
CA PHE A 39 -10.30 -10.22 9.52
C PHE A 39 -11.38 -10.39 8.43
N GLU A 40 -12.47 -9.60 8.44
CA GLU A 40 -13.60 -9.83 7.52
C GLU A 40 -13.93 -8.70 6.54
N SER A 41 -13.01 -7.78 6.26
CA SER A 41 -13.23 -6.75 5.22
C SER A 41 -11.99 -6.46 4.39
N PHE A 42 -11.40 -7.51 3.83
CA PHE A 42 -10.67 -7.41 2.58
C PHE A 42 -11.71 -7.26 1.45
N PRO A 43 -11.60 -6.30 0.52
CA PRO A 43 -12.69 -6.03 -0.41
C PRO A 43 -12.91 -7.25 -1.31
N ARG A 44 -14.08 -7.92 -1.19
CA ARG A 44 -14.52 -9.03 -2.05
C ARG A 44 -14.43 -8.70 -3.55
N ARG A 45 -14.42 -7.41 -3.90
CA ARG A 45 -14.17 -6.91 -5.26
C ARG A 45 -12.74 -7.17 -5.74
N PHE A 46 -11.75 -7.13 -4.87
CA PHE A 46 -10.34 -7.38 -5.20
C PHE A 46 -10.07 -8.88 -5.40
N LEU A 47 -10.59 -9.74 -4.52
CA LEU A 47 -10.51 -11.19 -4.70
C LEU A 47 -11.26 -11.64 -5.97
N SER A 48 -12.41 -11.02 -6.27
CA SER A 48 -13.17 -11.25 -7.51
C SER A 48 -12.43 -10.79 -8.76
N GLN A 49 -11.69 -9.66 -8.69
CA GLN A 49 -10.87 -9.19 -9.81
C GLN A 49 -9.62 -10.05 -10.03
N VAL A 50 -8.95 -10.50 -8.97
CA VAL A 50 -7.81 -11.44 -9.06
C VAL A 50 -8.26 -12.80 -9.61
N LEU A 51 -9.38 -13.34 -9.13
CA LEU A 51 -9.94 -14.59 -9.64
C LEU A 51 -10.48 -14.44 -11.08
N SER A 52 -11.05 -13.28 -11.44
CA SER A 52 -11.47 -12.99 -12.82
C SER A 52 -10.28 -12.82 -13.78
N ALA A 53 -9.17 -12.26 -13.32
CA ALA A 53 -7.94 -12.14 -14.11
C ALA A 53 -7.31 -13.52 -14.35
N VAL A 54 -7.23 -14.37 -13.31
CA VAL A 54 -6.75 -15.75 -13.42
C VAL A 54 -7.68 -16.59 -14.32
N TYR A 55 -9.00 -16.42 -14.21
CA TYR A 55 -9.98 -17.10 -15.05
C TYR A 55 -9.96 -16.61 -16.51
N CYS A 56 -9.79 -15.30 -16.75
CA CYS A 56 -9.62 -14.74 -18.09
C CYS A 56 -8.33 -15.23 -18.75
N LEU A 57 -7.20 -15.29 -18.03
CA LEU A 57 -5.94 -15.82 -18.56
C LEU A 57 -6.06 -17.30 -18.94
N ARG A 58 -6.80 -18.09 -18.15
CA ARG A 58 -7.10 -19.50 -18.45
C ARG A 58 -8.00 -19.66 -19.69
N LYS A 59 -8.93 -18.72 -19.92
CA LYS A 59 -9.90 -18.75 -21.03
C LYS A 59 -9.37 -18.15 -22.34
N PHE A 60 -8.46 -17.17 -22.27
CA PHE A 60 -7.79 -16.57 -23.43
C PHE A 60 -6.88 -17.60 -24.12
N ASN A 61 -6.12 -18.41 -23.34
CA ASN A 61 -5.31 -19.50 -23.88
C ASN A 61 -6.12 -20.68 -24.45
N ALA A 62 -7.35 -20.90 -23.98
CA ALA A 62 -8.23 -21.95 -24.52
C ALA A 62 -8.80 -21.59 -25.90
N LEU A 63 -8.97 -20.29 -26.20
CA LEU A 63 -9.49 -19.82 -27.49
C LEU A 63 -8.42 -19.76 -28.59
N GLU A 64 -7.16 -19.59 -28.23
CA GLU A 64 -6.05 -19.55 -29.20
C GLU A 64 -5.60 -20.96 -29.66
N VAL A 65 -5.87 -22.00 -28.85
CA VAL A 65 -5.54 -23.40 -29.18
C VAL A 65 -6.53 -24.02 -30.18
N HIS A 66 -7.77 -23.52 -30.30
CA HIS A 66 -8.78 -24.12 -31.17
C HIS A 66 -8.72 -23.67 -32.64
N SER A 67 -7.92 -22.65 -32.99
CA SER A 67 -7.89 -22.10 -34.36
C SER A 67 -6.72 -22.61 -35.23
N LYS A 68 -5.88 -23.53 -34.74
CA LYS A 68 -4.65 -23.90 -35.47
C LYS A 68 -4.33 -25.39 -35.58
N TYR A 69 -5.30 -26.29 -35.56
CA TYR A 69 -5.07 -27.65 -36.04
C TYR A 69 -6.30 -28.24 -36.73
N HIS A 70 -6.42 -28.01 -38.03
CA HIS A 70 -7.11 -28.94 -38.91
C HIS A 70 -6.34 -29.10 -40.24
N THR A 71 -6.02 -30.37 -40.53
CA THR A 71 -5.78 -31.00 -41.85
C THR A 71 -4.57 -30.59 -42.70
N VAL A 72 -3.56 -31.48 -42.77
CA VAL A 72 -2.85 -31.95 -44.00
C VAL A 72 -2.32 -33.39 -43.73
N PRO A 73 -2.34 -34.35 -44.69
CA PRO A 73 -2.51 -35.78 -44.43
C PRO A 73 -1.22 -36.60 -44.33
N ALA A 74 -1.37 -37.80 -43.77
CA ALA A 74 -0.37 -38.86 -43.72
C ALA A 74 0.03 -39.32 -45.13
N GLN A 75 1.28 -39.11 -45.51
CA GLN A 75 1.98 -39.86 -46.55
C GLN A 75 3.49 -39.62 -46.41
N PHE A 76 4.27 -40.68 -46.66
CA PHE A 76 5.75 -40.76 -46.67
C PHE A 76 6.49 -40.95 -45.33
N LEU A 77 6.49 -42.18 -44.83
CA LEU A 77 7.73 -42.81 -44.31
C LEU A 77 7.80 -44.28 -44.75
N GLY A 78 8.23 -44.48 -45.99
CA GLY A 78 8.82 -45.73 -46.45
C GLY A 78 10.33 -45.52 -46.58
N LYS A 79 11.11 -46.01 -45.63
CA LYS A 79 12.52 -46.41 -45.82
C LYS A 79 12.95 -47.30 -44.66
N SER A 80 12.83 -48.59 -44.90
CA SER A 80 13.41 -49.68 -44.11
C SER A 80 14.93 -49.56 -44.06
N TYR A 81 15.51 -49.77 -42.88
CA TYR A 81 16.83 -50.38 -42.76
C TYR A 81 16.65 -51.74 -42.06
N LYS A 82 16.88 -52.80 -42.84
CA LYS A 82 17.00 -54.19 -42.38
C LYS A 82 18.38 -54.35 -41.75
N LEU A 83 18.46 -54.84 -40.51
CA LEU A 83 19.63 -55.56 -40.02
C LEU A 83 19.22 -57.01 -39.74
N ARG A 84 19.94 -57.90 -40.43
CA ARG A 84 19.75 -59.34 -40.58
C ARG A 84 20.54 -60.03 -39.47
N ALA A 85 19.86 -60.80 -38.62
CA ALA A 85 20.52 -61.76 -37.74
C ALA A 85 20.83 -63.04 -38.52
N GLN A 86 22.09 -63.48 -38.49
CA GLN A 86 22.50 -64.82 -38.90
C GLN A 86 23.58 -65.31 -37.93
N SER A 87 23.28 -66.41 -37.25
CA SER A 87 24.14 -67.17 -36.33
C SER A 87 25.13 -68.06 -37.12
N PRO A 88 26.29 -68.42 -36.55
CA PRO A 88 26.44 -69.80 -36.06
C PRO A 88 27.25 -69.99 -34.75
N ASN A 89 26.98 -71.13 -34.10
CA ASN A 89 27.70 -71.90 -33.05
C ASN A 89 29.24 -71.71 -32.96
N HIS A 90 29.93 -71.86 -31.82
CA HIS A 90 29.94 -73.02 -30.91
C HIS A 90 30.67 -72.71 -29.56
N GLN A 91 30.20 -73.34 -28.48
CA GLN A 91 30.91 -73.86 -27.29
C GLN A 91 31.99 -73.03 -26.53
N GLY A 92 31.70 -72.81 -25.24
CA GLY A 92 32.64 -73.10 -24.14
C GLY A 92 33.27 -71.90 -23.43
N GLY A 93 33.15 -71.88 -22.09
CA GLY A 93 34.10 -71.23 -21.19
C GLY A 93 33.56 -70.06 -20.36
N GLU A 94 33.32 -70.33 -19.09
CA GLU A 94 33.44 -69.45 -17.90
C GLU A 94 32.80 -68.05 -17.95
N GLU A 95 31.73 -67.87 -17.16
CA GLU A 95 31.21 -66.56 -16.73
C GLU A 95 32.18 -65.91 -15.72
N PRO A 96 32.63 -64.65 -15.95
CA PRO A 96 32.97 -63.74 -14.89
C PRO A 96 31.82 -62.74 -14.65
N GLU A 97 31.78 -62.29 -13.41
CA GLU A 97 30.75 -61.51 -12.73
C GLU A 97 30.22 -60.29 -13.52
N ASP A 98 28.91 -60.08 -13.40
CA ASP A 98 28.13 -59.00 -14.00
C ASP A 98 28.57 -57.64 -13.41
N GLU A 99 29.46 -56.94 -14.10
CA GLU A 99 29.82 -55.56 -13.76
C GLU A 99 28.65 -54.63 -14.10
N GLN A 100 27.80 -54.40 -13.10
CA GLN A 100 26.71 -53.44 -13.14
C GLN A 100 27.26 -52.05 -13.52
N ILE A 101 27.01 -51.64 -14.76
CA ILE A 101 27.14 -50.25 -15.18
C ILE A 101 26.08 -49.46 -14.41
N PRO A 102 26.43 -48.54 -13.50
CA PRO A 102 25.43 -47.71 -12.86
C PRO A 102 24.80 -46.81 -13.92
N GLU A 103 23.47 -46.93 -14.12
CA GLU A 103 22.70 -45.87 -14.75
C GLU A 103 22.86 -44.60 -13.90
N VAL A 104 23.81 -43.75 -14.27
CA VAL A 104 23.92 -42.40 -13.72
C VAL A 104 22.76 -41.60 -14.30
N SER A 105 21.61 -41.72 -13.65
CA SER A 105 20.46 -40.86 -13.91
C SER A 105 20.91 -39.41 -13.73
N PRO A 106 20.88 -38.57 -14.77
CA PRO A 106 21.38 -37.21 -14.67
C PRO A 106 20.53 -36.45 -13.65
N LYS A 107 21.14 -36.03 -12.54
CA LYS A 107 20.49 -35.19 -11.53
C LYS A 107 19.91 -33.96 -12.22
N LEU A 108 18.58 -33.91 -12.33
CA LEU A 108 17.88 -32.78 -12.92
C LEU A 108 18.18 -31.53 -12.08
N PRO A 109 18.48 -30.36 -12.69
CA PRO A 109 18.75 -29.13 -11.95
C PRO A 109 17.55 -28.80 -11.05
N SER A 110 17.78 -28.80 -9.73
CA SER A 110 16.71 -28.64 -8.75
C SER A 110 16.63 -27.21 -8.25
N ILE A 111 15.44 -26.61 -8.33
CA ILE A 111 15.18 -25.27 -7.80
C ILE A 111 15.11 -25.32 -6.26
N PRO A 112 15.81 -24.42 -5.53
CA PRO A 112 15.72 -24.33 -4.08
C PRO A 112 14.42 -23.61 -3.65
N TYR A 113 13.27 -24.27 -3.81
CA TYR A 113 11.95 -23.69 -3.50
C TYR A 113 11.82 -23.15 -2.06
N GLY A 114 12.52 -23.75 -1.09
CA GLY A 114 12.54 -23.27 0.29
C GLY A 114 13.17 -21.88 0.43
N LEU A 115 14.33 -21.66 -0.20
CA LEU A 115 15.00 -20.36 -0.19
C LEU A 115 14.16 -19.30 -0.89
N ILE A 116 13.61 -19.63 -2.06
CA ILE A 116 12.73 -18.73 -2.84
C ILE A 116 11.51 -18.33 -2.02
N THR A 117 10.87 -19.29 -1.34
CA THR A 117 9.71 -19.02 -0.47
C THR A 117 10.10 -18.08 0.67
N GLY A 118 11.23 -18.32 1.35
CA GLY A 118 11.71 -17.45 2.41
C GLY A 118 11.97 -16.01 1.95
N LEU A 119 12.72 -15.85 0.85
CA LEU A 119 13.02 -14.52 0.28
C LEU A 119 11.74 -13.79 -0.16
N ALA A 120 10.82 -14.49 -0.82
CA ALA A 120 9.56 -13.91 -1.27
C ALA A 120 8.65 -13.53 -0.09
N SER A 121 8.62 -14.32 0.99
CA SER A 121 7.89 -13.96 2.21
C SER A 121 8.44 -12.72 2.89
N VAL A 122 9.77 -12.53 2.93
CA VAL A 122 10.37 -11.29 3.45
C VAL A 122 9.95 -10.09 2.61
N GLY A 123 10.01 -10.20 1.27
CA GLY A 123 9.55 -9.13 0.39
C GLY A 123 8.05 -8.83 0.52
N PHE A 124 7.21 -9.85 0.77
CA PHE A 124 5.79 -9.69 1.04
C PHE A 124 5.54 -8.92 2.34
N LEU A 125 6.29 -9.21 3.41
CA LEU A 125 6.18 -8.50 4.69
C LEU A 125 6.68 -7.06 4.57
N GLU A 126 7.80 -6.83 3.89
CA GLU A 126 8.34 -5.49 3.61
C GLU A 126 7.31 -4.63 2.87
N THR A 127 6.83 -5.12 1.73
CA THR A 127 5.87 -4.38 0.90
C THR A 127 4.49 -4.28 1.54
N GLY A 128 4.10 -5.26 2.37
CA GLY A 128 2.90 -5.22 3.19
C GLY A 128 2.96 -4.13 4.25
N TYR A 129 4.09 -3.99 4.96
CA TYR A 129 4.30 -2.90 5.92
C TYR A 129 4.19 -1.52 5.25
N LEU A 130 4.87 -1.34 4.12
CA LEU A 130 4.81 -0.08 3.37
C LEU A 130 3.40 0.22 2.85
N THR A 131 2.68 -0.80 2.37
CA THR A 131 1.28 -0.66 1.95
C THR A 131 0.41 -0.22 3.11
N TRP A 132 0.59 -0.83 4.29
CA TRP A 132 -0.15 -0.46 5.48
C TRP A 132 0.12 1.00 5.88
N ALA A 133 1.39 1.40 5.98
CA ALA A 133 1.78 2.77 6.33
C ALA A 133 1.18 3.80 5.36
N LYS A 134 1.20 3.49 4.06
CA LYS A 134 0.64 4.34 2.99
C LYS A 134 -0.87 4.52 3.12
N VAL A 135 -1.59 3.46 3.50
CA VAL A 135 -3.06 3.48 3.60
C VAL A 135 -3.54 4.11 4.91
N THR A 136 -2.76 3.99 5.99
CA THR A 136 -3.09 4.59 7.29
C THR A 136 -2.58 6.03 7.45
N GLY A 137 -1.76 6.53 6.52
CA GLY A 137 -1.10 7.83 6.65
C GLY A 137 -0.06 7.86 7.77
N GLY A 138 0.48 6.70 8.15
CA GLY A 138 1.52 6.59 9.18
C GLY A 138 2.89 6.94 8.63
N SER A 139 3.75 7.53 9.47
CA SER A 139 5.14 7.80 9.11
C SER A 139 5.95 6.50 9.02
N VAL A 140 6.87 6.45 8.05
CA VAL A 140 7.72 5.27 7.81
C VAL A 140 9.04 5.43 8.56
N THR A 141 9.35 4.49 9.44
CA THR A 141 10.62 4.49 10.17
C THR A 141 11.73 3.95 9.28
N CYS A 142 12.73 4.79 9.00
CA CYS A 142 13.81 4.47 8.08
C CYS A 142 15.04 4.02 8.87
N PRO A 143 15.44 2.73 8.79
CA PRO A 143 16.52 2.21 9.63
C PRO A 143 17.91 2.73 9.23
N ILE A 144 18.09 3.17 7.97
CA ILE A 144 19.37 3.66 7.44
C ILE A 144 19.09 4.84 6.49
N GLY A 145 19.55 6.04 6.86
CA GLY A 145 19.45 7.26 6.04
C GLY A 145 18.22 8.12 6.32
N ALA A 146 18.33 9.42 6.03
CA ALA A 146 17.23 10.38 6.03
C ALA A 146 16.62 10.49 4.61
N GLY A 147 15.33 10.82 4.49
CA GLY A 147 14.67 11.11 3.21
C GLY A 147 13.99 9.92 2.50
N CYS A 148 13.87 8.75 3.14
CA CYS A 148 13.12 7.64 2.56
C CYS A 148 11.59 7.87 2.59
N SER A 149 11.06 8.70 3.51
CA SER A 149 9.66 9.15 3.43
C SER A 149 9.42 9.97 2.17
N ASP A 150 10.32 10.89 1.82
CA ASP A 150 10.21 11.72 0.60
C ASP A 150 10.14 10.86 -0.67
N VAL A 151 10.96 9.80 -0.74
CA VAL A 151 10.93 8.84 -1.85
C VAL A 151 9.60 8.09 -1.87
N LEU A 152 9.16 7.60 -0.71
CA LEU A 152 7.93 6.83 -0.58
C LEU A 152 6.67 7.67 -0.77
N ASP A 153 6.72 8.99 -0.58
CA ASP A 153 5.61 9.93 -0.77
C ASP A 153 5.65 10.69 -2.10
N SER A 154 6.72 10.51 -2.88
CA SER A 154 6.83 11.04 -4.23
C SER A 154 5.75 10.50 -5.19
N SER A 155 5.60 11.17 -6.33
CA SER A 155 4.74 10.73 -7.43
C SER A 155 5.12 9.36 -8.00
N TYR A 156 6.39 8.95 -7.84
CA TYR A 156 6.88 7.63 -8.27
C TYR A 156 6.41 6.48 -7.37
N ALA A 157 5.86 6.79 -6.19
CA ALA A 157 5.28 5.79 -5.29
C ALA A 157 3.90 5.27 -5.73
N TYR A 158 3.34 5.83 -6.80
CA TYR A 158 2.07 5.42 -7.38
C TYR A 158 2.23 5.02 -8.85
N VAL A 159 1.63 3.91 -9.23
CA VAL A 159 1.56 3.41 -10.61
C VAL A 159 0.09 3.31 -10.98
N PHE A 160 -0.35 4.09 -11.98
CA PHE A 160 -1.77 4.18 -12.38
C PHE A 160 -2.73 4.48 -11.21
N GLY A 161 -2.29 5.30 -10.23
CA GLY A 161 -3.07 5.66 -9.04
C GLY A 161 -3.09 4.58 -7.94
N VAL A 162 -2.41 3.45 -8.15
CA VAL A 162 -2.27 2.38 -7.15
C VAL A 162 -0.92 2.51 -6.46
N PRO A 163 -0.85 2.41 -5.11
CA PRO A 163 0.42 2.39 -4.40
C PRO A 163 1.35 1.30 -4.93
N LEU A 164 2.58 1.65 -5.27
CA LEU A 164 3.58 0.72 -5.79
C LEU A 164 3.86 -0.42 -4.80
N ALA A 165 3.85 -0.11 -3.50
CA ALA A 165 4.00 -1.11 -2.43
C ALA A 165 2.92 -2.21 -2.51
N LEU A 166 1.69 -1.87 -2.90
CA LEU A 166 0.60 -2.85 -3.05
C LEU A 166 0.88 -3.80 -4.22
N ILE A 167 1.41 -3.28 -5.33
CA ILE A 167 1.82 -4.09 -6.49
C ILE A 167 2.95 -5.05 -6.08
N GLY A 168 3.94 -4.54 -5.32
CA GLY A 168 5.01 -5.34 -4.75
C GLY A 168 4.49 -6.47 -3.85
N MET A 169 3.53 -6.16 -2.97
CA MET A 169 2.91 -7.15 -2.08
C MET A 169 2.23 -8.27 -2.87
N VAL A 170 1.51 -7.95 -3.95
CA VAL A 170 0.91 -8.96 -4.83
C VAL A 170 1.98 -9.78 -5.54
N ALA A 171 3.02 -9.15 -6.06
CA ALA A 171 4.10 -9.83 -6.78
C ALA A 171 4.86 -10.81 -5.86
N TYR A 172 5.38 -10.34 -4.73
CA TYR A 172 6.07 -11.19 -3.75
C TYR A 172 5.15 -12.28 -3.18
N GLY A 173 3.89 -11.96 -2.89
CA GLY A 173 2.90 -12.93 -2.44
C GLY A 173 2.63 -14.04 -3.46
N SER A 174 2.58 -13.69 -4.75
CA SER A 174 2.38 -14.67 -5.82
C SER A 174 3.57 -15.63 -5.96
N ILE A 175 4.80 -15.13 -5.85
CA ILE A 175 6.00 -15.98 -5.88
C ILE A 175 6.05 -16.88 -4.65
N ALA A 176 5.79 -16.34 -3.46
CA ALA A 176 5.77 -17.11 -2.21
C ALA A 176 4.71 -18.22 -2.23
N PHE A 177 3.52 -17.93 -2.77
CA PHE A 177 2.45 -18.91 -2.92
C PHE A 177 2.83 -20.01 -3.92
N LEU A 178 3.34 -19.64 -5.09
CA LEU A 178 3.76 -20.61 -6.11
C LEU A 178 4.89 -21.50 -5.57
N SER A 179 5.97 -20.93 -5.04
CA SER A 179 7.10 -21.70 -4.52
C SER A 179 6.74 -22.52 -3.28
N GLY A 180 5.89 -21.98 -2.40
CA GLY A 180 5.43 -22.66 -1.19
C GLY A 180 4.56 -23.88 -1.49
N ASN A 181 3.63 -23.76 -2.43
CA ASN A 181 2.82 -24.91 -2.87
C ASN A 181 3.69 -26.02 -3.45
N ARG A 182 4.75 -25.69 -4.20
CA ARG A 182 5.70 -26.68 -4.74
C ARG A 182 6.59 -27.29 -3.68
N LEU A 183 6.92 -26.54 -2.62
CA LEU A 183 7.67 -27.07 -1.48
C LEU A 183 6.85 -28.12 -0.72
N LEU A 184 5.54 -27.89 -0.55
CA LEU A 184 4.63 -28.78 0.14
C LEU A 184 4.17 -29.97 -0.73
N ALA A 185 3.97 -29.76 -2.03
CA ALA A 185 3.51 -30.79 -2.97
C ALA A 185 4.66 -31.59 -3.62
N ARG A 186 5.86 -31.58 -3.01
CA ARG A 186 7.10 -32.16 -3.56
C ARG A 186 6.98 -33.65 -3.93
N ASP A 187 6.03 -34.38 -3.36
CA ASP A 187 5.84 -35.83 -3.54
C ASP A 187 4.66 -36.22 -4.45
N SER A 188 3.72 -35.29 -4.74
CA SER A 188 2.46 -35.63 -5.41
C SER A 188 2.18 -34.89 -6.73
N SER A 189 3.05 -33.95 -7.14
CA SER A 189 2.78 -33.10 -8.30
C SER A 189 3.06 -33.79 -9.64
N GLY A 190 2.14 -33.68 -10.60
CA GLY A 190 2.33 -34.19 -11.97
C GLY A 190 3.44 -33.46 -12.74
N LYS A 191 4.10 -34.17 -13.67
CA LYS A 191 5.22 -33.67 -14.48
C LYS A 191 4.90 -32.38 -15.26
N GLU A 192 3.67 -32.24 -15.77
CA GLU A 192 3.27 -31.05 -16.53
C GLU A 192 3.16 -29.79 -15.66
N GLU A 193 2.61 -29.91 -14.45
CA GLU A 193 2.43 -28.78 -13.53
C GLU A 193 3.77 -28.23 -13.03
N GLU A 194 4.79 -29.11 -12.93
CA GLU A 194 6.15 -28.71 -12.60
C GLU A 194 6.77 -27.81 -13.66
N VAL A 195 6.57 -28.13 -14.94
CA VAL A 195 7.11 -27.36 -16.04
C VAL A 195 6.52 -25.94 -16.03
N TRP A 196 5.20 -25.81 -15.92
CA TRP A 196 4.53 -24.50 -15.89
C TRP A 196 4.94 -23.64 -14.69
N ALA A 197 5.01 -24.22 -13.49
CA ALA A 197 5.41 -23.49 -12.29
C ALA A 197 6.84 -22.93 -12.40
N ARG A 198 7.77 -23.72 -12.96
CA ARG A 198 9.15 -23.29 -13.21
C ARG A 198 9.18 -22.07 -14.13
N TRP A 199 8.45 -22.11 -15.25
CA TRP A 199 8.41 -20.99 -16.20
C TRP A 199 7.75 -19.73 -15.63
N LEU A 200 6.67 -19.88 -14.85
CA LEU A 200 6.02 -18.75 -14.18
C LEU A 200 6.93 -18.11 -13.13
N LEU A 201 7.67 -18.91 -12.35
CA LEU A 201 8.65 -18.41 -11.40
C LEU A 201 9.78 -17.64 -12.10
N LEU A 202 10.31 -18.18 -13.20
CA LEU A 202 11.35 -17.49 -13.96
C LEU A 202 10.84 -16.17 -14.56
N GLY A 203 9.69 -16.19 -15.24
CA GLY A 203 9.12 -14.96 -15.82
C GLY A 203 8.77 -13.91 -14.76
N GLY A 204 8.18 -14.33 -13.64
CA GLY A 204 7.81 -13.44 -12.54
C GLY A 204 9.02 -12.82 -11.85
N THR A 205 10.04 -13.62 -11.51
CA THR A 205 11.26 -13.10 -10.87
C THR A 205 12.07 -12.20 -11.81
N THR A 206 12.12 -12.49 -13.12
CA THR A 206 12.70 -11.58 -14.12
C THR A 206 11.95 -10.25 -14.16
N ALA A 207 10.61 -10.28 -14.22
CA ALA A 207 9.81 -9.06 -14.24
C ALA A 207 10.04 -8.19 -12.99
N MET A 208 10.10 -8.81 -11.80
CA MET A 208 10.39 -8.14 -10.54
C MET A 208 11.80 -7.54 -10.52
N ALA A 209 12.82 -8.29 -10.95
CA ALA A 209 14.19 -7.79 -11.00
C ALA A 209 14.36 -6.60 -11.97
N VAL A 210 13.70 -6.66 -13.13
CA VAL A 210 13.70 -5.57 -14.11
C VAL A 210 12.99 -4.34 -13.54
N ALA A 211 11.82 -4.52 -12.91
CA ALA A 211 11.10 -3.43 -12.27
C ALA A 211 11.93 -2.77 -11.15
N SER A 212 12.53 -3.56 -10.26
CA SER A 212 13.42 -3.07 -9.20
C SER A 212 14.62 -2.31 -9.74
N SER A 213 15.23 -2.80 -10.84
CA SER A 213 16.33 -2.10 -11.50
C SER A 213 15.89 -0.76 -12.09
N TYR A 214 14.69 -0.70 -12.66
CA TYR A 214 14.10 0.54 -13.17
C TYR A 214 13.82 1.55 -12.04
N PHE A 215 13.33 1.11 -10.89
CA PHE A 215 13.13 1.98 -9.72
C PHE A 215 14.46 2.51 -9.16
N MET A 216 15.52 1.71 -9.15
CA MET A 216 16.87 2.17 -8.80
C MET A 216 17.39 3.22 -9.78
N TYR A 217 17.11 3.05 -11.08
CA TYR A 217 17.40 4.06 -12.09
C TYR A 217 16.65 5.37 -11.83
N ILE A 218 15.36 5.33 -11.47
CA ILE A 218 14.60 6.54 -11.10
C ILE A 218 15.21 7.19 -9.85
N LEU A 219 15.52 6.40 -8.82
CA LEU A 219 16.05 6.92 -7.56
C LEU A 219 17.35 7.70 -7.77
N THR A 220 18.25 7.17 -8.60
CA THR A 220 19.55 7.77 -8.88
C THR A 220 19.48 8.96 -9.85
N THR A 221 18.57 8.94 -10.83
CA THR A 221 18.53 9.96 -11.89
C THR A 221 17.48 11.04 -11.70
N LYS A 222 16.34 10.72 -11.08
CA LYS A 222 15.19 11.63 -10.93
C LYS A 222 15.04 12.18 -9.51
N LEU A 223 15.43 11.41 -8.51
CA LEU A 223 15.26 11.76 -7.10
C LEU A 223 16.57 12.19 -6.41
N GLY A 224 17.56 12.63 -7.20
CA GLY A 224 18.81 13.20 -6.68
C GLY A 224 19.69 12.21 -5.89
N GLY A 225 19.42 10.91 -5.97
CA GLY A 225 20.20 9.88 -5.25
C GLY A 225 19.84 9.74 -3.77
N ALA A 226 18.63 10.12 -3.35
CA ALA A 226 18.17 9.89 -1.98
C ALA A 226 18.31 8.41 -1.56
N SER A 227 18.78 8.15 -0.34
CA SER A 227 18.97 6.80 0.18
C SER A 227 17.66 6.24 0.73
N CYS A 228 16.97 5.41 -0.05
CA CYS A 228 15.78 4.67 0.38
C CYS A 228 16.16 3.22 0.75
N ALA A 229 16.32 2.93 2.05
CA ALA A 229 16.72 1.61 2.54
C ALA A 229 15.74 0.50 2.10
N PHE A 230 14.43 0.76 2.14
CA PHE A 230 13.41 -0.19 1.68
C PHE A 230 13.49 -0.45 0.17
N CYS A 231 13.74 0.59 -0.63
CA CYS A 231 13.88 0.44 -2.08
C CYS A 231 15.08 -0.45 -2.41
N VAL A 232 16.22 -0.22 -1.74
CA VAL A 232 17.44 -1.01 -1.91
C VAL A 232 17.24 -2.44 -1.42
N GLY A 233 16.59 -2.62 -0.27
CA GLY A 233 16.19 -3.92 0.27
C GLY A 233 15.37 -4.72 -0.73
N SER A 234 14.31 -4.11 -1.26
CA SER A 234 13.47 -4.75 -2.28
C SER A 234 14.22 -5.06 -3.58
N ALA A 235 15.16 -4.22 -4.01
CA ALA A 235 16.00 -4.52 -5.18
C ALA A 235 16.92 -5.73 -4.95
N LEU A 236 17.53 -5.82 -3.77
CA LEU A 236 18.36 -6.97 -3.39
C LEU A 236 17.52 -8.26 -3.30
N LEU A 237 16.30 -8.18 -2.75
CA LEU A 237 15.38 -9.32 -2.68
C LEU A 237 14.97 -9.81 -4.07
N SER A 238 14.52 -8.91 -4.96
CA SER A 238 14.15 -9.25 -6.34
C SER A 238 15.31 -9.88 -7.13
N LEU A 239 16.51 -9.32 -7.02
CA LEU A 239 17.69 -9.89 -7.68
C LEU A 239 18.04 -11.27 -7.11
N SER A 240 18.02 -11.42 -5.79
CA SER A 240 18.29 -12.69 -5.11
C SER A 240 17.29 -13.78 -5.52
N LEU A 241 16.02 -13.43 -5.70
CA LEU A 241 14.99 -14.35 -6.20
C LEU A 241 15.28 -14.81 -7.64
N LEU A 242 15.66 -13.89 -8.52
CA LEU A 242 16.03 -14.24 -9.90
C LEU A 242 17.24 -15.18 -9.91
N PHE A 243 18.32 -14.84 -9.19
CA PHE A 243 19.52 -15.68 -9.11
C PHE A 243 19.24 -17.05 -8.49
N SER A 244 18.35 -17.14 -7.50
CA SER A 244 17.94 -18.41 -6.90
C SER A 244 17.11 -19.30 -7.83
N THR A 245 16.51 -18.71 -8.87
CA THR A 245 15.67 -19.42 -9.85
C THR A 245 16.49 -19.99 -11.01
N LEU A 246 17.63 -19.37 -11.36
CA LEU A 246 18.49 -19.79 -12.48
C LEU A 246 19.03 -21.23 -12.40
N PRO A 247 19.43 -21.78 -11.23
CA PRO A 247 19.88 -23.16 -11.12
C PRO A 247 18.83 -24.20 -11.55
N GLY A 248 17.57 -23.81 -11.69
CA GLY A 248 16.50 -24.66 -12.22
C GLY A 248 16.50 -24.85 -13.73
N PHE A 249 17.39 -24.22 -14.50
CA PHE A 249 17.33 -24.22 -15.95
C PHE A 249 18.68 -24.59 -16.57
N THR A 250 18.63 -25.37 -17.65
CA THR A 250 19.85 -25.69 -18.42
C THR A 250 20.23 -24.49 -19.28
N TYR A 251 21.52 -24.31 -19.58
CA TYR A 251 21.98 -23.26 -20.50
C TYR A 251 21.26 -23.30 -21.87
N LYS A 252 20.94 -24.50 -22.39
CA LYS A 252 20.14 -24.67 -23.62
C LYS A 252 18.72 -24.11 -23.47
N ASP A 253 18.09 -24.35 -22.32
CA ASP A 253 16.75 -23.86 -22.01
C ASP A 253 16.75 -22.34 -21.96
N VAL A 254 17.69 -21.76 -21.20
CA VAL A 254 17.85 -20.30 -21.06
C VAL A 254 18.09 -19.63 -22.42
N ARG A 255 18.93 -20.22 -23.28
CA ARG A 255 19.18 -19.66 -24.62
C ARG A 255 17.95 -19.70 -25.51
N ASN A 256 17.15 -20.77 -25.45
CA ASN A 256 15.93 -20.90 -26.26
C ASN A 256 14.85 -19.90 -25.83
N ILE A 257 14.79 -19.56 -24.55
CA ILE A 257 13.79 -18.65 -23.98
C ILE A 257 14.30 -17.24 -23.69
N ALA A 258 15.57 -16.94 -24.03
CA ALA A 258 16.16 -15.62 -23.86
C ALA A 258 15.33 -14.54 -24.56
N GLY A 259 14.84 -14.82 -25.77
CA GLY A 259 13.95 -13.90 -26.50
C GLY A 259 12.66 -13.58 -25.74
N LEU A 260 12.05 -14.58 -25.10
CA LEU A 260 10.84 -14.40 -24.29
C LEU A 260 11.13 -13.59 -23.02
N GLN A 261 12.23 -13.88 -22.32
CA GLN A 261 12.62 -13.14 -21.11
C GLN A 261 12.97 -11.69 -21.43
N LEU A 262 13.64 -11.44 -22.56
CA LEU A 262 13.89 -10.09 -23.06
C LEU A 262 12.58 -9.37 -23.41
N ALA A 263 11.61 -10.05 -24.02
CA ALA A 263 10.29 -9.48 -24.29
C ALA A 263 9.54 -9.14 -23.00
N VAL A 264 9.58 -10.00 -21.98
CA VAL A 264 9.00 -9.72 -20.65
C VAL A 264 9.69 -8.50 -20.02
N GLY A 265 11.02 -8.47 -20.00
CA GLY A 265 11.79 -7.34 -19.47
C GLY A 265 11.47 -6.04 -20.22
N ALA A 266 11.47 -6.07 -21.56
CA ALA A 266 11.11 -4.92 -22.39
C ALA A 266 9.67 -4.46 -22.12
N THR A 267 8.72 -5.38 -21.95
CA THR A 267 7.33 -5.06 -21.64
C THR A 267 7.22 -4.35 -20.28
N VAL A 268 7.95 -4.83 -19.27
CA VAL A 268 8.00 -4.16 -17.95
C VAL A 268 8.61 -2.77 -18.08
N VAL A 269 9.76 -2.63 -18.75
CA VAL A 269 10.41 -1.33 -18.94
C VAL A 269 9.50 -0.36 -19.70
N VAL A 270 8.85 -0.79 -20.78
CA VAL A 270 7.92 0.03 -21.55
C VAL A 270 6.70 0.38 -20.69
N GLY A 271 6.10 -0.58 -19.99
CA GLY A 271 4.94 -0.35 -19.13
C GLY A 271 5.23 0.66 -18.02
N LEU A 272 6.37 0.52 -17.32
CA LEU A 272 6.83 1.48 -16.33
C LEU A 272 7.17 2.82 -16.97
N SER A 273 7.82 2.83 -18.14
CA SER A 273 8.13 4.07 -18.86
C SER A 273 6.91 4.79 -19.39
N VAL A 274 5.80 4.10 -19.64
CA VAL A 274 4.50 4.73 -19.96
C VAL A 274 3.84 5.24 -18.68
N ALA A 275 3.78 4.41 -17.64
CA ALA A 275 3.20 4.79 -16.34
C ALA A 275 3.88 6.03 -15.74
N PHE A 276 5.21 6.04 -15.75
CA PHE A 276 6.03 7.18 -15.32
C PHE A 276 6.38 8.12 -16.46
N GLY A 277 6.06 7.78 -17.69
CA GLY A 277 6.04 8.70 -18.83
C GLY A 277 4.94 9.72 -18.62
N ASP A 278 3.81 9.31 -18.05
CA ASP A 278 2.79 10.22 -17.53
C ASP A 278 3.15 10.87 -16.19
N ALA A 279 3.99 10.26 -15.35
CA ALA A 279 4.60 11.00 -14.24
C ALA A 279 5.58 12.07 -14.77
N ASN A 280 6.33 11.78 -15.83
CA ASN A 280 7.21 12.71 -16.54
C ASN A 280 6.45 13.69 -17.41
N SER A 281 5.22 13.39 -17.86
CA SER A 281 4.33 14.27 -18.62
C SER A 281 3.37 15.02 -17.70
N ALA A 282 3.11 14.57 -16.49
CA ALA A 282 2.61 15.36 -15.38
C ALA A 282 3.75 16.21 -14.77
N PHE A 283 5.01 15.80 -14.95
CA PHE A 283 6.27 16.54 -14.72
C PHE A 283 6.77 17.37 -15.96
N ALA A 284 6.17 17.21 -17.15
CA ALA A 284 6.51 17.96 -18.38
C ALA A 284 5.33 18.76 -18.97
N ARG A 285 4.07 18.46 -18.63
CA ARG A 285 2.95 19.43 -18.62
C ARG A 285 3.20 20.53 -17.58
N SER A 286 4.09 20.25 -16.65
CA SER A 286 4.77 21.16 -15.73
C SER A 286 6.02 21.81 -16.34
N GLY A 287 6.18 21.72 -17.66
CA GLY A 287 6.95 22.70 -18.44
C GLY A 287 6.38 24.12 -18.31
N GLU A 288 5.15 24.25 -17.82
CA GLU A 288 4.55 25.48 -17.28
C GLU A 288 3.71 25.08 -16.04
N ILE A 289 4.34 24.64 -14.93
CA ILE A 289 3.62 24.71 -13.64
C ILE A 289 3.49 26.19 -13.37
N ASP A 290 2.29 26.74 -13.52
CA ASP A 290 1.95 28.03 -12.96
C ASP A 290 1.02 27.75 -11.78
N LEU A 291 1.59 27.63 -10.59
CA LEU A 291 0.82 27.51 -9.36
C LEU A 291 0.51 28.92 -8.86
N PRO A 292 -0.76 29.36 -8.90
CA PRO A 292 -1.13 30.61 -8.28
C PRO A 292 -0.87 30.51 -6.76
N PRO A 293 -0.54 31.62 -6.08
CA PRO A 293 -0.24 31.66 -4.65
C PRO A 293 -1.51 31.49 -3.81
N VAL A 294 -2.08 30.28 -3.84
CA VAL A 294 -3.26 29.91 -3.06
C VAL A 294 -2.80 29.03 -1.91
N GLU A 295 -2.81 29.62 -0.71
CA GLU A 295 -2.45 28.90 0.51
C GLU A 295 -3.65 28.09 1.03
N PRO A 296 -3.46 26.79 1.36
CA PRO A 296 -4.50 26.00 2.02
C PRO A 296 -4.78 26.54 3.43
N GLU A 297 -6.05 26.65 3.79
CA GLU A 297 -6.44 27.13 5.13
C GLU A 297 -6.05 26.11 6.20
N VAL A 298 -5.39 26.58 7.27
CA VAL A 298 -5.19 25.79 8.49
C VAL A 298 -6.56 25.57 9.13
N VAL A 299 -6.96 24.31 9.32
CA VAL A 299 -8.30 23.96 9.83
C VAL A 299 -8.29 23.53 11.29
N THR A 300 -7.14 23.15 11.84
CA THR A 300 -6.99 22.73 13.23
C THR A 300 -7.13 23.90 14.22
N ILE A 301 -7.64 23.61 15.41
CA ILE A 301 -7.80 24.57 16.51
C ILE A 301 -6.57 24.42 17.41
N SER A 302 -5.99 25.55 17.80
CA SER A 302 -4.80 25.57 18.64
C SER A 302 -5.18 25.38 20.11
N THR A 303 -4.39 24.62 20.86
CA THR A 303 -4.48 24.58 22.32
C THR A 303 -3.64 25.71 22.94
N SER A 304 -3.75 25.86 24.26
CA SER A 304 -2.92 26.81 25.03
C SER A 304 -1.42 26.56 24.84
N LYS A 305 -1.03 25.29 24.60
CA LYS A 305 0.37 24.88 24.45
C LYS A 305 0.95 25.34 23.12
N GLU A 306 0.25 25.15 21.99
CA GLU A 306 0.71 25.64 20.69
C GLU A 306 0.77 27.16 20.64
N ILE A 307 -0.22 27.86 21.21
CA ILE A 307 -0.22 29.33 21.28
C ILE A 307 0.99 29.82 22.08
N SER A 308 1.30 29.19 23.20
CA SER A 308 2.43 29.58 24.05
C SER A 308 3.78 29.34 23.39
N LEU A 309 3.94 28.19 22.72
CA LEU A 309 5.16 27.90 21.96
C LEU A 309 5.33 28.86 20.78
N ALA A 310 4.26 29.14 20.03
CA ALA A 310 4.31 30.05 18.89
C ALA A 310 4.71 31.48 19.33
N LYS A 311 4.14 31.99 20.43
CA LYS A 311 4.54 33.27 21.02
C LYS A 311 6.00 33.28 21.47
N HIS A 312 6.48 32.19 22.07
CA HIS A 312 7.87 32.07 22.46
C HIS A 312 8.80 32.10 21.25
N LEU A 313 8.50 31.33 20.21
CA LEU A 313 9.23 31.31 18.94
C LEU A 313 9.31 32.72 18.34
N GLN A 314 8.20 33.45 18.30
CA GLN A 314 8.17 34.84 17.87
C GLN A 314 9.08 35.74 18.72
N SER A 315 9.02 35.61 20.04
CA SER A 315 9.79 36.45 20.97
C SER A 315 11.30 36.32 20.81
N ILE A 316 11.76 35.15 20.34
CA ILE A 316 13.18 34.89 20.07
C ILE A 316 13.57 35.09 18.60
N GLY A 317 12.62 35.57 17.76
CA GLY A 317 12.83 35.80 16.33
C GLY A 317 13.04 34.53 15.51
N ALA A 318 12.46 33.40 15.95
CA ALA A 318 12.50 32.15 15.20
C ALA A 318 11.61 32.27 13.96
N LYS A 319 12.12 31.83 12.81
CA LYS A 319 11.41 31.92 11.52
C LYS A 319 11.20 30.55 10.91
N MET A 320 10.03 30.35 10.33
CA MET A 320 9.70 29.19 9.50
C MET A 320 9.67 29.62 8.03
N TYR A 321 10.54 29.04 7.22
CA TYR A 321 10.58 29.26 5.78
C TYR A 321 9.85 28.12 5.07
N GLY A 322 8.96 28.45 4.16
CA GLY A 322 8.18 27.44 3.44
C GLY A 322 7.65 27.92 2.10
N ALA A 323 6.82 27.07 1.52
CA ALA A 323 6.09 27.36 0.28
C ALA A 323 4.61 27.00 0.43
N PHE A 324 3.72 27.76 -0.20
CA PHE A 324 2.27 27.54 -0.08
C PHE A 324 1.80 26.16 -0.58
N TRP A 325 2.53 25.53 -1.51
CA TRP A 325 2.22 24.20 -2.07
C TRP A 325 2.93 23.04 -1.35
N CYS A 326 3.72 23.32 -0.31
CA CYS A 326 4.52 22.33 0.38
C CYS A 326 3.66 21.58 1.41
N SER A 327 3.50 20.26 1.24
CA SER A 327 2.70 19.39 2.11
C SER A 327 3.19 19.41 3.57
N HIS A 328 4.49 19.26 3.78
CA HIS A 328 5.09 19.31 5.12
C HIS A 328 4.99 20.70 5.78
N CYS A 329 4.96 21.76 4.96
CA CYS A 329 4.74 23.10 5.46
C CYS A 329 3.28 23.25 5.95
N TYR A 330 2.33 22.67 5.22
CA TYR A 330 0.95 22.59 5.65
C TYR A 330 0.77 21.73 6.91
N GLU A 331 1.41 20.57 7.00
CA GLU A 331 1.40 19.69 8.19
C GLU A 331 1.97 20.41 9.42
N GLN A 332 3.12 21.09 9.27
CA GLN A 332 3.70 21.92 10.33
C GLN A 332 2.74 23.04 10.79
N LYS A 333 2.03 23.70 9.86
CA LYS A 333 1.04 24.74 10.19
C LYS A 333 -0.18 24.15 10.92
N GLN A 334 -0.61 22.95 10.51
CA GLN A 334 -1.70 22.21 11.13
C GLN A 334 -1.36 21.75 12.55
N MET A 335 -0.09 21.44 12.82
CA MET A 335 0.38 21.13 14.18
C MET A 335 0.18 22.31 15.13
N PHE A 336 0.44 23.55 14.67
CA PHE A 336 0.20 24.76 15.48
C PHE A 336 -1.30 25.11 15.60
N GLY A 337 -2.05 25.03 14.50
CA GLY A 337 -3.45 25.46 14.45
C GLY A 337 -3.65 26.95 14.18
N ARG A 338 -4.90 27.33 13.93
CA ARG A 338 -5.28 28.67 13.40
C ARG A 338 -4.86 29.84 14.27
N GLU A 339 -5.04 29.72 15.59
CA GLU A 339 -4.75 30.76 16.56
C GLU A 339 -3.25 30.92 16.80
N ALA A 340 -2.51 29.81 16.91
CA ALA A 340 -1.07 29.82 17.14
C ALA A 340 -0.28 30.28 15.91
N MET A 341 -0.74 29.93 14.70
CA MET A 341 -0.09 30.35 13.46
C MET A 341 -0.03 31.87 13.27
N LYS A 342 -0.88 32.64 13.96
CA LYS A 342 -0.81 34.11 13.98
C LYS A 342 0.46 34.65 14.65
N PHE A 343 1.12 33.84 15.47
CA PHE A 343 2.35 34.17 16.17
C PHE A 343 3.58 33.52 15.52
N VAL A 344 3.41 32.55 14.62
CA VAL A 344 4.54 31.95 13.92
C VAL A 344 5.01 32.90 12.83
N ASP A 345 6.27 33.35 12.92
CA ASP A 345 6.89 34.18 11.89
C ASP A 345 7.23 33.31 10.64
N TYR A 346 6.21 33.08 9.82
CA TYR A 346 6.30 32.35 8.57
C TYR A 346 6.79 33.27 7.43
N VAL A 347 7.75 32.77 6.64
CA VAL A 347 8.27 33.43 5.45
C VAL A 347 7.90 32.59 4.23
N GLU A 348 7.01 33.13 3.40
CA GLU A 348 6.64 32.55 2.12
C GLU A 348 7.77 32.78 1.10
N CYS A 349 8.35 31.70 0.58
CA CYS A 349 9.46 31.79 -0.34
C CYS A 349 9.04 32.02 -1.80
N TYR A 350 7.75 31.91 -2.10
CA TYR A 350 7.19 32.11 -3.44
C TYR A 350 5.86 32.88 -3.38
N PRO A 351 5.90 34.15 -2.93
CA PRO A 351 4.68 34.95 -2.74
C PRO A 351 3.91 35.23 -4.03
N GLU A 352 4.61 35.21 -5.17
CA GLU A 352 4.02 35.47 -6.50
C GLU A 352 3.55 34.19 -7.21
N GLY A 353 3.51 33.06 -6.50
CA GLY A 353 3.26 31.76 -7.12
C GLY A 353 4.55 31.05 -7.53
N TYR A 354 4.40 29.80 -7.99
CA TYR A 354 5.51 29.02 -8.51
C TYR A 354 5.39 28.85 -10.00
N ARG A 355 6.48 29.18 -10.70
CA ARG A 355 6.68 28.87 -12.11
C ARG A 355 8.11 28.52 -12.44
N LYS A 356 8.30 27.83 -13.55
CA LYS A 356 9.64 27.41 -13.98
C LYS A 356 10.58 28.61 -14.10
N GLY A 357 11.72 28.56 -13.41
CA GLY A 357 12.73 29.63 -13.41
C GLY A 357 12.40 30.82 -12.50
N VAL A 358 11.33 30.75 -11.71
CA VAL A 358 11.10 31.75 -10.65
C VAL A 358 12.20 31.64 -9.59
N GLN A 359 12.73 32.78 -9.16
CA GLN A 359 13.72 32.84 -8.10
C GLN A 359 13.01 32.85 -6.75
N LEU A 360 13.67 32.31 -5.72
CA LEU A 360 13.18 32.43 -4.35
C LEU A 360 13.04 33.91 -3.98
N ALA A 361 12.07 34.20 -3.11
CA ALA A 361 11.98 35.50 -2.48
C ALA A 361 13.32 35.87 -1.82
N LYS A 362 13.73 37.14 -1.92
CA LYS A 362 15.02 37.64 -1.40
C LYS A 362 15.26 37.25 0.06
N ALA A 363 14.20 37.18 0.87
CA ALA A 363 14.28 36.78 2.28
C ALA A 363 14.71 35.31 2.47
N CYS A 364 14.31 34.42 1.56
CA CYS A 364 14.68 33.00 1.59
C CYS A 364 16.03 32.74 0.93
N ASP A 365 16.33 33.44 -0.17
CA ASP A 365 17.63 33.36 -0.84
C ASP A 365 18.76 33.86 0.08
N ALA A 366 18.56 35.01 0.73
CA ALA A 366 19.53 35.55 1.71
C ALA A 366 19.69 34.66 2.96
N ALA A 367 18.68 33.84 3.29
CA ALA A 367 18.73 32.87 4.37
C ALA A 367 19.31 31.50 3.94
N ASN A 368 19.71 31.37 2.67
CA ASN A 368 20.26 30.15 2.08
C ASN A 368 19.37 28.91 2.27
N ILE A 369 18.06 29.07 2.08
CA ILE A 369 17.08 27.99 2.26
C ILE A 369 17.23 26.95 1.15
N GLN A 370 17.57 25.72 1.53
CA GLN A 370 17.81 24.59 0.62
C GLN A 370 16.55 23.72 0.40
N GLY A 371 15.57 23.82 1.30
CA GLY A 371 14.36 22.99 1.27
C GLY A 371 13.29 23.50 2.24
N PHE A 372 12.10 22.91 2.19
CA PHE A 372 10.96 23.35 2.97
C PHE A 372 10.30 22.19 3.76
N PRO A 373 9.73 22.46 4.94
CA PRO A 373 9.94 23.68 5.71
C PRO A 373 11.38 23.73 6.25
N THR A 374 11.87 24.93 6.52
CA THR A 374 13.14 25.14 7.22
C THR A 374 12.92 26.11 8.36
N TRP A 375 13.35 25.75 9.57
CA TRP A 375 13.32 26.61 10.73
C TRP A 375 14.70 27.22 10.97
N ILE A 376 14.74 28.52 11.23
CA ILE A 376 15.92 29.20 11.76
C ILE A 376 15.61 29.66 13.17
N ILE A 377 16.25 29.03 14.16
CA ILE A 377 16.00 29.27 15.59
C ILE A 377 17.35 29.59 16.23
N LYS A 378 17.50 30.80 16.79
CA LYS A 378 18.76 31.27 17.40
C LYS A 378 19.98 31.12 16.46
N GLY A 379 19.78 31.33 15.17
CA GLY A 379 20.83 31.21 14.14
C GLY A 379 21.18 29.77 13.73
N GLN A 380 20.53 28.75 14.29
CA GLN A 380 20.67 27.36 13.88
C GLN A 380 19.56 26.97 12.90
N THR A 381 19.92 26.20 11.87
CA THR A 381 19.01 25.76 10.81
C THR A 381 18.52 24.33 11.09
N TYR A 382 17.21 24.13 11.06
CA TYR A 382 16.55 22.84 11.20
C TYR A 382 15.72 22.57 9.95
N SER A 383 16.10 21.54 9.20
CA SER A 383 15.45 21.18 7.93
C SER A 383 14.31 20.20 8.16
N GLY A 384 13.23 20.36 7.41
CA GLY A 384 12.05 19.50 7.45
C GLY A 384 11.09 19.86 8.58
N GLU A 385 9.96 19.16 8.60
CA GLU A 385 8.96 19.27 9.66
C GLU A 385 9.57 18.91 11.02
N GLN A 386 9.24 19.69 12.04
CA GLN A 386 9.67 19.51 13.42
C GLN A 386 8.45 19.20 14.29
N ASP A 387 8.60 18.25 15.21
CA ASP A 387 7.61 18.01 16.24
C ASP A 387 7.58 19.13 17.28
N PHE A 388 6.52 19.15 18.09
CA PHE A 388 6.29 20.19 19.09
C PHE A 388 7.44 20.24 20.11
N GLU A 389 7.86 19.08 20.61
CA GLU A 389 8.94 18.91 21.57
C GLU A 389 10.30 19.33 20.99
N GLY A 390 10.56 19.04 19.72
CA GLY A 390 11.77 19.44 19.01
C GLY A 390 11.88 20.95 18.89
N LEU A 391 10.81 21.63 18.49
CA LEU A 391 10.76 23.10 18.47
C LEU A 391 10.88 23.70 19.86
N ALA A 392 10.23 23.11 20.87
CA ALA A 392 10.36 23.56 22.25
C ALA A 392 11.82 23.45 22.74
N LYS A 393 12.47 22.32 22.49
CA LYS A 393 13.87 22.10 22.86
C LYS A 393 14.81 23.05 22.12
N ALA A 394 14.66 23.21 20.81
CA ALA A 394 15.50 24.09 19.99
C ALA A 394 15.36 25.58 20.39
N SER A 395 14.14 26.00 20.73
CA SER A 395 13.86 27.36 21.18
C SER A 395 14.20 27.61 22.65
N GLY A 396 14.47 26.55 23.43
CA GLY A 396 14.63 26.64 24.89
C GLY A 396 13.32 27.01 25.59
N PHE A 397 12.19 26.65 25.00
CA PHE A 397 10.87 26.81 25.60
C PHE A 397 10.69 25.81 26.75
N ASP A 398 10.31 26.32 27.91
CA ASP A 398 10.12 25.51 29.10
C ASP A 398 8.74 24.83 29.08
N LEU A 399 8.72 23.56 28.67
CA LEU A 399 7.51 22.72 28.66
C LEU A 399 6.90 22.56 30.06
N ALA A 400 7.65 22.76 31.15
CA ALA A 400 7.11 22.68 32.50
C ALA A 400 6.18 23.85 32.83
N LYS A 401 6.36 25.03 32.21
CA LYS A 401 5.45 26.18 32.39
C LYS A 401 4.04 25.91 31.87
N LEU A 402 3.89 24.99 30.92
CA LEU A 402 2.60 24.58 30.37
C LEU A 402 1.78 23.70 31.31
N LYS A 403 2.42 23.07 32.31
CA LYS A 403 1.69 22.26 33.31
C LYS A 403 0.99 23.11 34.36
N ILE A 404 1.39 24.38 34.50
CA ILE A 404 0.85 25.31 35.50
C ILE A 404 -0.36 26.08 34.94
N SER A 405 -0.45 26.25 33.62
CA SER A 405 -1.54 27.00 32.97
C SER A 405 -2.87 26.27 32.85
N ASP A 406 -2.94 24.96 33.14
CA ASP A 406 -4.22 24.25 33.22
C ASP A 406 -4.99 24.59 34.51
N GLU A 407 -4.34 25.18 35.52
CA GLU A 407 -4.98 25.66 36.76
C GLU A 407 -5.57 27.08 36.63
N ASP A 408 -5.24 27.82 35.56
CA ASP A 408 -5.73 29.18 35.30
C ASP A 408 -6.91 29.25 34.31
N LEU A 409 -7.47 28.09 33.90
CA LEU A 409 -8.81 28.05 33.32
C LEU A 409 -9.85 28.21 34.44
N GLY A 410 -10.11 29.46 34.80
CA GLY A 410 -11.02 29.93 35.85
C GLY A 410 -12.34 29.16 35.97
N LEU A 411 -12.30 28.06 36.71
CA LEU A 411 -13.44 27.38 37.31
C LEU A 411 -13.32 27.56 38.81
N SER A 412 -13.74 28.73 39.28
CA SER A 412 -13.87 28.96 40.72
C SER A 412 -14.84 27.90 41.32
N PRO A 413 -14.58 27.39 42.54
CA PRO A 413 -15.43 26.41 43.22
C PRO A 413 -16.90 26.85 43.37
N GLU A 414 -17.18 28.14 43.23
CA GLU A 414 -18.52 28.73 43.33
C GLU A 414 -19.45 28.38 42.16
N ILE A 415 -18.93 28.05 40.98
CA ILE A 415 -19.76 27.70 39.80
C ILE A 415 -19.98 26.18 39.69
N ILE A 416 -19.02 25.38 40.15
CA ILE A 416 -19.07 23.91 40.08
C ILE A 416 -20.07 23.34 41.09
N LEU A 417 -20.11 23.88 42.32
CA LEU A 417 -20.97 23.33 43.38
C LEU A 417 -22.47 23.41 43.05
N PRO A 418 -23.00 24.51 42.48
CA PRO A 418 -24.38 24.57 42.01
C PRO A 418 -24.67 23.60 40.87
N LEU A 419 -23.75 23.42 39.90
CA LEU A 419 -23.95 22.50 38.78
C LEU A 419 -23.95 21.04 39.23
N ILE A 420 -23.03 20.65 40.11
CA ILE A 420 -22.98 19.30 40.69
C ILE A 420 -24.24 19.04 41.52
N LEU A 421 -24.72 20.02 42.31
CA LEU A 421 -25.97 19.91 43.06
C LEU A 421 -27.18 19.79 42.13
N HIS A 422 -27.20 20.55 41.02
CA HIS A 422 -28.30 20.49 40.04
C HIS A 422 -28.34 19.13 39.33
N VAL A 423 -27.18 18.61 38.91
CA VAL A 423 -27.07 17.28 38.29
C VAL A 423 -27.44 16.18 39.29
N ASN A 424 -26.96 16.24 40.54
CA ASN A 424 -27.33 15.26 41.56
C ASN A 424 -28.82 15.29 41.91
N ASN A 425 -29.46 16.46 41.92
CA ASN A 425 -30.90 16.56 42.12
C ASN A 425 -31.69 15.98 40.93
N HIS A 426 -31.20 16.18 39.70
CA HIS A 426 -31.78 15.54 38.51
C HIS A 426 -31.62 14.02 38.53
N ILE A 427 -30.45 13.50 38.92
CA ILE A 427 -30.21 12.06 39.07
C ILE A 427 -31.15 11.47 40.13
N LYS A 428 -31.29 12.10 41.31
CA LYS A 428 -32.23 11.66 42.35
C LYS A 428 -33.68 11.70 41.89
N ALA A 429 -34.08 12.69 41.09
CA ALA A 429 -35.43 12.77 40.54
C ALA A 429 -35.70 11.65 39.53
N ILE A 430 -34.70 11.31 38.70
CA ILE A 430 -34.75 10.19 37.75
C ILE A 430 -34.86 8.86 38.52
N ASP A 431 -34.04 8.65 39.55
CA ASP A 431 -34.08 7.43 40.36
C ASP A 431 -35.44 7.25 41.07
N LEU A 432 -36.02 8.33 41.59
CA LEU A 432 -37.35 8.29 42.20
C LEU A 432 -38.46 8.01 41.17
N ALA A 433 -38.35 8.56 39.96
CA ALA A 433 -39.28 8.29 38.87
C ALA A 433 -39.19 6.83 38.40
N VAL A 434 -37.97 6.28 38.28
CA VAL A 434 -37.72 4.88 37.95
C VAL A 434 -38.27 3.96 39.04
N ALA A 435 -38.04 4.27 40.33
CA ALA A 435 -38.58 3.50 41.44
C ALA A 435 -40.13 3.48 41.45
N ARG A 436 -40.79 4.62 41.19
CA ARG A 436 -42.25 4.70 41.06
C ARG A 436 -42.78 3.92 39.86
N ALA A 437 -42.09 3.99 38.72
CA ALA A 437 -42.46 3.23 37.52
C ALA A 437 -42.33 1.72 37.75
N LEU A 438 -41.30 1.29 38.48
CA LEU A 438 -41.14 -0.12 38.87
C LEU A 438 -42.24 -0.58 39.82
N GLN A 439 -42.61 0.22 40.83
CA GLN A 439 -43.72 -0.10 41.74
C GLN A 439 -45.08 -0.17 41.03
N ALA A 440 -45.34 0.74 40.08
CA ALA A 440 -46.55 0.70 39.27
C ALA A 440 -46.62 -0.61 38.45
N LYS A 441 -45.49 -1.03 37.88
CA LYS A 441 -45.40 -2.26 37.06
C LYS A 441 -45.59 -3.54 37.89
N THR A 442 -45.16 -3.57 39.16
CA THR A 442 -45.45 -4.70 40.07
C THR A 442 -46.92 -4.77 40.47
N GLN A 443 -47.59 -3.62 40.68
CA GLN A 443 -49.02 -3.62 40.97
C GLN A 443 -49.90 -4.01 39.77
N THR A 444 -49.52 -3.62 38.54
CA THR A 444 -50.25 -4.08 37.34
C THR A 444 -50.09 -5.59 37.11
N LYS A 445 -48.90 -6.16 37.39
CA LYS A 445 -48.66 -7.60 37.28
C LYS A 445 -49.40 -8.41 38.34
N ALA A 446 -49.57 -7.87 39.54
CA ALA A 446 -50.36 -8.49 40.61
C ALA A 446 -51.87 -8.46 40.32
N PHE A 447 -52.37 -7.39 39.70
CA PHE A 447 -53.79 -7.26 39.34
C PHE A 447 -54.21 -8.21 38.20
N VAL A 448 -53.35 -8.42 37.19
CA VAL A 448 -53.64 -9.32 36.04
C VAL A 448 -53.65 -10.81 36.44
N VAL A 449 -52.94 -11.20 37.50
CA VAL A 449 -52.94 -12.60 37.99
C VAL A 449 -54.18 -12.91 38.84
N ALA A 450 -54.85 -11.90 39.41
CA ALA A 450 -56.03 -12.09 40.26
C ALA A 450 -57.37 -12.19 39.49
N THR A 451 -57.38 -11.90 38.18
CA THR A 451 -58.59 -11.90 37.35
C THR A 451 -58.44 -12.81 36.14
N SER A 452 -58.30 -14.12 36.37
CA SER A 452 -58.51 -15.14 35.33
C SER A 452 -59.71 -16.01 35.74
N PRO A 453 -60.85 -15.94 35.04
CA PRO A 453 -62.01 -16.78 35.35
C PRO A 453 -61.80 -18.21 34.85
N ALA A 454 -61.97 -19.18 35.75
CA ALA A 454 -62.08 -20.59 35.43
C ALA A 454 -63.31 -20.84 34.54
N GLN A 455 -63.11 -21.43 33.36
CA GLN A 455 -64.20 -21.93 32.53
C GLN A 455 -64.77 -23.24 33.09
N LEU A 456 -66.10 -23.29 33.17
CA LEU A 456 -66.91 -24.51 33.32
C LEU A 456 -66.83 -25.38 32.06
N THR A 457 -66.76 -26.70 32.22
CA THR A 457 -67.39 -27.69 31.32
C THR A 457 -67.73 -29.00 32.05
N SER A 458 -69.03 -29.27 32.24
CA SER A 458 -69.75 -30.57 32.22
C SER A 458 -71.16 -30.26 32.76
N GLU A 459 -72.30 -30.46 32.11
CA GLU A 459 -72.76 -31.39 31.06
C GLU A 459 -73.72 -30.69 30.09
#